data_AF-A0A966MTX1-F1
#
_entry.id   AF-A0A966MTX1-F1
#
_cell.length_a   1.000
_cell.length_b   1.000
_cell.length_c   1.000
_cell.angle_alpha   90.00
_cell.angle_beta   90.00
_cell.angle_gamma   90.00
#
_symmetry.space_group_name_H-M   'P 1'
#
loop_
_entity.id
_entity.type
_entity.pdbx_description
1 polymer ?
#
loop_
_entity_poly.entity_id
_entity_poly.type
_entity_poly.pdbx_seq_one_letter_code
_entity_poly.pdbx_strand_id
1 'polypeptide(L)'
;MGNSGELSVILPDGTIATRTIQQVSSRVVMVSTPFTTLPAVGSIWVIETPDILTSTWRVVSITEGDQGVFQVTALAYNASKFGYIERDVPLQRRDVTNLSAQPDAPTNLVVTENLYEAGATVLVRVNLSFSPVQRAAGYVVAYKAGEDNWITLPETSSPEISLPDAPPG
;
A
#
# COMPACT_ATOMS: atom_id res chain seq x y z
N MET A 1 9.66 2.33 11.61
CA MET A 1 8.77 3.23 10.86
C MET A 1 9.09 4.64 11.30
N GLY A 2 9.90 5.37 10.53
CA GLY A 2 10.58 6.60 10.94
C GLY A 2 10.41 7.73 9.94
N ASN A 3 9.17 8.01 9.54
CA ASN A 3 8.82 9.25 8.85
C ASN A 3 7.77 9.94 9.71
N SER A 4 8.19 10.92 10.52
CA SER A 4 7.31 11.65 11.43
C SER A 4 6.32 12.48 10.61
N GLY A 5 5.15 11.91 10.35
CA GLY A 5 4.04 12.62 9.72
C GLY A 5 3.42 13.65 10.66
N GLU A 6 2.46 14.39 10.13
CA GLU A 6 1.65 15.34 10.86
C GLU A 6 0.21 14.87 10.93
N LEU A 7 -0.40 14.95 12.12
CA LEU A 7 -1.82 14.77 12.33
C LEU A 7 -2.48 16.15 12.44
N SER A 8 -3.39 16.45 11.53
CA SER A 8 -4.26 17.63 11.61
C SER A 8 -5.67 17.21 11.98
N VAL A 9 -6.27 17.87 12.97
CA VAL A 9 -7.62 17.55 13.47
C VAL A 9 -8.44 18.82 13.64
N ILE A 10 -9.74 18.73 13.36
CA ILE A 10 -10.70 19.79 13.69
C ILE A 10 -11.06 19.69 15.17
N LEU A 11 -10.74 20.72 15.94
CA LEU A 11 -11.06 20.84 17.35
C LEU A 11 -12.53 21.24 17.56
N PRO A 12 -13.08 21.08 18.78
CA PRO A 12 -14.49 21.40 19.06
C PRO A 12 -14.90 22.86 18.78
N ASP A 13 -13.94 23.79 18.75
CA ASP A 13 -14.16 25.20 18.40
C ASP A 13 -14.14 25.47 16.88
N GLY A 14 -13.98 24.43 16.06
CA GLY A 14 -13.91 24.49 14.61
C GLY A 14 -12.51 24.85 14.06
N THR A 15 -11.52 25.10 14.92
CA THR A 15 -10.15 25.37 14.47
C THR A 15 -9.42 24.08 14.10
N ILE A 16 -8.47 24.18 13.17
CA ILE A 16 -7.59 23.06 12.83
C ILE A 16 -6.34 23.15 13.68
N ALA A 17 -6.00 22.06 14.37
CA ALA A 17 -4.75 21.92 15.08
C ALA A 17 -3.90 20.82 14.46
N THR A 18 -2.63 21.13 14.19
CA THR A 18 -1.65 20.21 13.59
C THR A 18 -0.58 19.85 14.60
N ARG A 19 -0.21 18.57 14.66
CA ARG A 19 0.81 18.03 15.55
C ARG A 19 1.67 16.99 14.86
N THR A 20 2.97 17.01 15.12
CA THR A 20 3.89 15.95 14.67
C THR A 20 3.57 14.64 15.39
N ILE A 21 3.45 13.56 14.62
CA ILE A 21 3.24 12.20 15.10
C ILE A 21 4.56 11.68 15.70
N GLN A 22 4.48 11.24 16.95
CA GLN A 22 5.61 10.64 17.66
C GLN A 22 5.62 9.13 17.50
N GLN A 23 4.45 8.49 17.59
CA GLN A 23 4.32 7.04 17.49
C GLN A 23 2.94 6.66 16.96
N VAL A 24 2.88 5.58 16.19
CA VAL A 24 1.64 4.90 15.83
C VAL A 24 1.70 3.48 16.35
N SER A 25 0.67 3.06 17.08
CA SER A 25 0.53 1.70 17.59
C SER A 25 -0.89 1.22 17.35
N SER A 26 -1.06 0.30 16.38
CA SER A 26 -2.37 -0.17 15.93
C SER A 26 -3.27 1.01 15.53
N ARG A 27 -4.35 1.28 16.28
CA ARG A 27 -5.31 2.37 16.05
C ARG A 27 -5.04 3.62 16.91
N VAL A 28 -3.92 3.66 17.62
CA VAL A 28 -3.55 4.77 18.49
C VAL A 28 -2.42 5.58 17.85
N VAL A 29 -2.66 6.87 17.66
CA VAL A 29 -1.67 7.84 17.18
C VAL A 29 -1.27 8.72 18.37
N MET A 30 0.00 8.68 18.75
CA MET A 30 0.58 9.53 19.78
C MET A 30 1.26 10.73 19.10
N VAL A 31 0.91 11.93 19.55
CA VAL A 31 1.48 13.19 19.05
C VAL A 31 2.52 13.73 20.03
N SER A 32 3.52 14.43 19.49
CA SER A 32 4.64 15.00 20.25
C SER A 32 4.22 16.04 21.29
N THR A 33 3.18 16.83 21.00
CA THR A 33 2.61 17.80 21.92
C THR A 33 1.09 17.64 21.94
N PRO A 34 0.46 17.69 23.14
CA PRO A 34 -0.98 17.55 23.24
C PRO A 34 -1.73 18.69 22.52
N PHE A 35 -2.96 18.40 22.13
CA PHE A 35 -3.89 19.43 21.67
C PHE A 35 -4.32 20.31 22.84
N THR A 36 -4.65 21.57 22.56
CA THR A 36 -5.13 22.54 23.57
C THR A 36 -6.47 22.13 24.17
N THR A 37 -7.30 21.47 23.37
CA THR A 37 -8.58 20.88 23.76
C THR A 37 -8.62 19.45 23.23
N LEU A 38 -9.28 18.55 23.96
CA LEU A 38 -9.49 17.19 23.48
C LEU A 38 -10.35 17.22 22.19
N PRO A 39 -9.91 16.58 21.08
CA PRO A 39 -10.75 16.41 19.91
C PRO A 39 -12.07 15.69 20.24
N ALA A 40 -13.16 16.11 19.60
CA ALA A 40 -14.45 15.46 19.80
C ALA A 40 -14.47 14.08 19.15
N VAL A 41 -15.30 13.17 19.67
CA VAL A 41 -15.56 11.89 19.00
C VAL A 41 -16.18 12.19 17.63
N GLY A 42 -15.58 11.65 16.57
CA GLY A 42 -16.00 11.93 15.19
C GLY A 42 -15.41 13.19 14.58
N SER A 43 -14.47 13.88 15.26
CA SER A 43 -13.70 14.97 14.65
C SER A 43 -13.08 14.52 13.32
N ILE A 44 -13.18 15.38 12.31
CA ILE A 44 -12.49 15.16 11.04
C ILE A 44 -10.99 15.36 11.25
N TRP A 45 -10.18 14.45 10.71
CA TRP A 45 -8.74 14.49 10.81
C TRP A 45 -8.09 14.03 9.51
N VAL A 46 -6.83 14.40 9.34
CA VAL A 46 -6.00 13.96 8.22
C VAL A 46 -4.55 13.75 8.69
N ILE A 47 -3.88 12.76 8.10
CA ILE A 47 -2.45 12.52 8.30
C ILE A 47 -1.72 12.83 6.99
N GLU A 48 -0.64 13.60 7.09
CA GLU A 48 0.31 13.85 6.00
C GLU A 48 1.68 13.28 6.40
N THR A 49 2.38 12.59 5.50
CA THR A 49 3.77 12.15 5.70
C THR A 49 4.65 12.72 4.58
N PRO A 50 5.98 12.75 4.74
CA PRO A 50 6.88 13.22 3.68
C PRO A 50 6.75 12.46 2.35
N ASP A 51 6.33 11.20 2.41
CA ASP A 51 6.14 10.29 1.27
C ASP A 51 4.68 10.17 0.81
N ILE A 52 3.70 10.56 1.63
CA ILE A 52 2.27 10.53 1.29
C ILE A 52 1.65 11.87 1.68
N LEU A 53 1.48 12.72 0.67
CA LEU A 53 0.92 14.05 0.80
C LEU A 53 -0.61 14.02 0.74
N THR A 54 -1.26 14.99 1.40
CA THR A 54 -2.70 15.16 1.29
C THR A 54 -3.12 15.55 -0.13
N SER A 55 -4.25 15.02 -0.59
CA SER A 55 -4.88 15.48 -1.84
C SER A 55 -5.55 16.83 -1.64
N THR A 56 -5.48 17.69 -2.66
CA THR A 56 -6.05 19.04 -2.61
C THR A 56 -7.24 19.17 -3.55
N TRP A 57 -8.29 19.82 -3.05
CA TRP A 57 -9.58 19.93 -3.74
C TRP A 57 -10.12 21.35 -3.63
N ARG A 58 -10.79 21.81 -4.70
CA ARG A 58 -11.57 23.04 -4.69
C ARG A 58 -13.04 22.68 -4.55
N VAL A 59 -13.64 23.05 -3.42
CA VAL A 59 -15.08 22.88 -3.17
C VAL A 59 -15.86 23.72 -4.17
N VAL A 60 -16.86 23.11 -4.80
CA VAL A 60 -17.75 23.73 -5.79
C VAL A 60 -19.13 23.95 -5.19
N SER A 61 -19.64 22.98 -4.44
CA SER A 61 -20.93 23.09 -3.75
C SER A 61 -20.94 22.24 -2.49
N ILE A 62 -21.76 22.67 -1.54
CA ILE A 62 -22.10 21.91 -0.34
C ILE A 62 -23.63 21.88 -0.29
N THR A 63 -24.19 20.68 -0.15
CA THR A 63 -25.63 20.47 -0.01
C THR A 63 -25.89 19.71 1.28
N GLU A 64 -26.84 20.18 2.09
CA GLU A 64 -27.29 19.46 3.27
C GLU A 64 -28.31 18.38 2.86
N GLY A 65 -28.09 17.15 3.32
CA GLY A 65 -28.99 16.02 3.14
C GLY A 65 -29.85 15.80 4.39
N ASP A 66 -30.08 14.55 4.76
CA ASP A 66 -30.73 14.20 6.03
C ASP A 66 -29.87 14.63 7.23
N GLN A 67 -30.48 14.70 8.42
CA GLN A 67 -29.91 15.26 9.65
C GLN A 67 -28.41 14.97 9.85
N GLY A 68 -27.57 16.00 9.68
CA GLY A 68 -26.13 15.95 9.92
C GLY A 68 -25.29 15.38 8.76
N VAL A 69 -25.89 15.06 7.62
CA VAL A 69 -25.19 14.58 6.42
C VAL A 69 -25.02 15.72 5.43
N PHE A 70 -23.77 15.97 5.01
CA PHE A 70 -23.45 16.96 3.99
C PHE A 70 -22.83 16.30 2.77
N GLN A 71 -23.34 16.63 1.60
CA GLN A 71 -22.73 16.27 0.33
C GLN A 71 -21.83 17.41 -0.15
N VAL A 72 -20.55 17.10 -0.34
CA VAL A 72 -19.55 18.06 -0.83
C VAL A 72 -19.15 17.69 -2.26
N THR A 73 -19.42 18.57 -3.22
CA THR A 73 -18.92 18.44 -4.59
C THR A 73 -17.65 19.25 -4.73
N ALA A 74 -16.56 18.63 -5.18
CA ALA A 74 -15.28 19.29 -5.34
C ALA A 74 -14.52 18.83 -6.60
N LEU A 75 -13.61 19.67 -7.06
CA LEU A 75 -12.73 19.39 -8.19
C LEU A 75 -11.30 19.20 -7.69
N ALA A 76 -10.58 18.22 -8.24
CA ALA A 76 -9.16 18.05 -7.96
C ALA A 76 -8.40 19.35 -8.30
N TYR A 77 -7.56 19.78 -7.38
CA TYR A 77 -6.86 21.05 -7.48
C TYR A 77 -5.34 20.84 -7.42
N ASN A 78 -4.62 21.51 -8.30
CA ASN A 78 -3.16 21.59 -8.27
C ASN A 78 -2.76 23.06 -8.47
N ALA A 79 -2.19 23.70 -7.44
CA ALA A 79 -1.79 25.10 -7.50
C ALA A 79 -0.62 25.34 -8.48
N SER A 80 0.24 24.34 -8.70
CA SER A 80 1.39 24.50 -9.62
C SER A 80 0.99 24.65 -11.09
N LYS A 81 -0.26 24.33 -11.44
CA LYS A 81 -0.75 24.46 -12.82
C LYS A 81 -0.65 25.88 -13.36
N PHE A 82 -0.75 26.89 -12.50
CA PHE A 82 -0.64 28.29 -12.88
C PHE A 82 0.78 28.59 -13.36
N GLY A 83 1.78 28.34 -12.49
CA GLY A 83 3.19 28.52 -12.84
C GLY A 83 3.64 27.71 -14.06
N TYR A 84 3.07 26.52 -14.27
CA TYR A 84 3.30 25.73 -15.48
C TYR A 84 2.80 26.43 -16.75
N ILE A 85 1.58 26.96 -16.73
CA ILE A 85 0.99 27.64 -17.90
C ILE A 85 1.59 29.04 -18.12
N GLU A 86 1.86 29.80 -17.06
CA GLU A 86 2.22 31.22 -17.17
C GLU A 86 3.73 31.46 -17.22
N ARG A 87 4.54 30.52 -16.74
CA ARG A 87 5.98 30.71 -16.52
C ARG A 87 6.83 29.49 -16.90
N ASP A 88 6.24 28.47 -17.50
CA ASP A 88 6.91 27.22 -17.89
C ASP A 88 7.65 26.53 -16.72
N VAL A 89 7.12 26.68 -15.50
CA VAL A 89 7.65 26.02 -14.30
C VAL A 89 7.12 24.59 -14.25
N PRO A 90 7.95 23.55 -14.03
CA PRO A 90 7.49 22.16 -14.01
C PRO A 90 6.29 21.91 -13.09
N LEU A 91 5.29 21.18 -13.59
CA LEU A 91 4.11 20.81 -12.82
C LEU A 91 4.52 19.92 -11.64
N GLN A 92 4.17 20.34 -10.43
CA GLN A 92 4.45 19.57 -9.23
C GLN A 92 3.32 18.55 -9.01
N ARG A 93 3.65 17.26 -9.06
CA ARG A 93 2.72 16.19 -8.72
C ARG A 93 2.82 15.89 -7.21
N ARG A 94 1.68 15.83 -6.54
CA ARG A 94 1.61 15.35 -5.15
C ARG A 94 1.49 13.83 -5.19
N ASP A 95 2.37 13.13 -4.49
CA ASP A 95 2.19 11.71 -4.24
C ASP A 95 1.18 11.55 -3.11
N VAL A 96 0.02 10.99 -3.42
CA VAL A 96 -1.12 10.88 -2.49
C VAL A 96 -1.38 9.45 -2.06
N THR A 97 -0.59 8.50 -2.55
CA THR A 97 -0.76 7.08 -2.23
C THR A 97 0.52 6.31 -2.45
N ASN A 98 0.95 5.59 -1.42
CA ASN A 98 2.01 4.61 -1.59
C ASN A 98 1.45 3.21 -1.84
N LEU A 99 0.14 3.01 -2.04
CA LEU A 99 -0.47 1.68 -2.19
C LEU A 99 0.12 0.89 -3.37
N SER A 100 0.60 1.58 -4.40
CA SER A 100 1.27 1.00 -5.57
C SER A 100 2.76 0.73 -5.37
N ALA A 101 3.31 0.92 -4.16
CA ALA A 101 4.72 0.62 -3.94
C ALA A 101 4.96 -0.88 -4.17
N GLN A 102 6.04 -1.17 -4.91
CA GLN A 102 6.47 -2.52 -5.21
C GLN A 102 6.64 -3.31 -3.90
N PRO A 103 6.04 -4.51 -3.77
CA PRO A 103 6.30 -5.39 -2.63
C PRO A 103 7.79 -5.75 -2.56
N ASP A 104 8.28 -6.03 -1.36
CA ASP A 104 9.65 -6.50 -1.18
C ASP A 104 9.89 -7.84 -1.94
N ALA A 105 11.14 -8.14 -2.26
CA ALA A 105 11.46 -9.43 -2.88
C ALA A 105 11.16 -10.59 -1.90
N PRO A 106 10.60 -11.71 -2.37
CA PRO A 106 10.44 -12.90 -1.55
C PRO A 106 11.77 -13.39 -0.98
N THR A 107 11.76 -13.90 0.26
CA THR A 107 12.94 -14.44 0.94
C THR A 107 12.73 -15.87 1.39
N ASN A 108 13.81 -16.54 1.80
CA ASN A 108 13.79 -17.92 2.32
C ASN A 108 13.20 -18.93 1.32
N LEU A 109 13.63 -18.85 0.05
CA LEU A 109 13.29 -19.85 -0.95
C LEU A 109 13.87 -21.20 -0.53
N VAL A 110 12.99 -22.18 -0.35
CA VAL A 110 13.33 -23.58 -0.08
C VAL A 110 12.80 -24.42 -1.22
N VAL A 111 13.63 -25.31 -1.74
CA VAL A 111 13.27 -26.27 -2.78
C VAL A 111 13.54 -27.67 -2.24
N THR A 112 12.54 -28.53 -2.30
CA THR A 112 12.65 -29.94 -1.92
C THR A 112 12.13 -30.81 -3.04
N GLU A 113 12.72 -31.99 -3.20
CA GLU A 113 12.25 -33.01 -4.11
C GLU A 113 11.74 -34.21 -3.31
N ASN A 114 10.66 -34.82 -3.78
CA ASN A 114 10.16 -36.08 -3.25
C ASN A 114 9.71 -36.98 -4.38
N LEU A 115 9.91 -38.28 -4.21
CA LEU A 115 9.38 -39.29 -5.12
C LEU A 115 7.91 -39.57 -4.79
N TYR A 116 7.10 -39.78 -5.82
CA TYR A 116 5.71 -40.21 -5.67
C TYR A 116 5.35 -41.26 -6.71
N GLU A 117 4.46 -42.17 -6.35
CA GLU A 117 3.95 -43.19 -7.27
C GLU A 117 2.77 -42.64 -8.07
N ALA A 118 2.84 -42.81 -9.38
CA ALA A 118 1.76 -42.55 -10.33
C ALA A 118 1.46 -43.85 -11.09
N GLY A 119 0.58 -44.68 -10.52
CA GLY A 119 0.31 -46.03 -11.03
C GLY A 119 1.51 -46.95 -10.81
N ALA A 120 2.06 -47.52 -11.89
CA ALA A 120 3.24 -48.39 -11.83
C ALA A 120 4.58 -47.64 -12.02
N THR A 121 4.55 -46.30 -12.07
CA THR A 121 5.73 -45.46 -12.32
C THR A 121 6.05 -44.62 -11.08
N VAL A 122 7.33 -44.50 -10.74
CA VAL A 122 7.82 -43.55 -9.72
C VAL A 122 8.24 -42.26 -10.42
N LEU A 123 7.67 -41.13 -10.01
CA LEU A 123 7.90 -39.81 -10.58
C LEU A 123 8.46 -38.85 -9.52
N VAL A 124 9.12 -37.78 -9.97
CA VAL A 124 9.69 -36.75 -9.09
C VAL A 124 8.72 -35.58 -8.99
N ARG A 125 8.51 -35.09 -7.77
CA ARG A 125 7.81 -33.84 -7.49
C ARG A 125 8.75 -32.87 -6.82
N VAL A 126 8.79 -31.64 -7.32
CA VAL A 126 9.54 -30.54 -6.71
C VAL A 126 8.56 -29.62 -5.99
N ASN A 127 8.83 -29.35 -4.72
CA ASN A 127 8.06 -28.40 -3.91
C ASN A 127 8.93 -27.19 -3.62
N LEU A 128 8.39 -26.01 -3.90
CA LEU A 128 9.01 -24.72 -3.65
C LEU A 128 8.18 -23.99 -2.59
N SER A 129 8.84 -23.41 -1.61
CA SER A 129 8.21 -22.51 -0.64
C SER A 129 9.09 -21.31 -0.34
N PHE A 130 8.46 -20.20 0.03
CA PHE A 130 9.13 -18.96 0.41
C PHE A 130 8.32 -18.22 1.48
N SER A 131 8.92 -17.20 2.10
CA SER A 131 8.21 -16.39 3.09
C SER A 131 7.16 -15.48 2.43
N PRO A 132 5.93 -15.39 2.97
CA PRO A 132 4.93 -14.45 2.48
C PRO A 132 5.44 -13.01 2.51
N VAL A 133 5.21 -12.28 1.43
CA VAL A 133 5.62 -10.88 1.29
C VAL A 133 4.45 -9.97 1.65
N GLN A 134 4.68 -9.03 2.57
CA GLN A 134 3.67 -8.04 2.91
C GLN A 134 3.33 -7.20 1.66
N ARG A 135 2.03 -6.99 1.41
CA ARG A 135 1.51 -6.21 0.27
C ARG A 135 1.65 -6.88 -1.11
N ALA A 136 2.16 -8.11 -1.20
CA ALA A 136 2.08 -8.87 -2.44
C ALA A 136 0.63 -9.31 -2.71
N ALA A 137 0.11 -8.99 -3.90
CA ALA A 137 -1.22 -9.42 -4.34
C ALA A 137 -1.21 -10.89 -4.84
N GLY A 138 -0.05 -11.34 -5.32
CA GLY A 138 0.20 -12.68 -5.83
C GLY A 138 1.69 -12.86 -6.14
N TYR A 139 2.05 -14.06 -6.56
CA TYR A 139 3.40 -14.48 -6.89
C TYR A 139 3.40 -15.16 -8.25
N VAL A 140 4.45 -14.91 -9.02
CA VAL A 140 4.75 -15.62 -10.26
C VAL A 140 6.09 -16.31 -10.07
N VAL A 141 6.14 -17.60 -10.38
CA VAL A 141 7.37 -18.39 -10.32
C VAL A 141 7.74 -18.82 -11.72
N ALA A 142 9.00 -18.58 -12.07
CA ALA A 142 9.62 -19.09 -13.28
C ALA A 142 10.71 -20.09 -12.88
N TYR A 143 10.77 -21.20 -13.59
CA TYR A 143 11.80 -22.23 -13.41
C TYR A 143 12.34 -22.67 -14.76
N LYS A 144 13.55 -23.25 -14.76
CA LYS A 144 14.13 -23.91 -15.92
C LYS A 144 14.83 -25.19 -15.47
N ALA A 145 14.78 -26.23 -16.30
CA ALA A 145 15.54 -27.46 -16.08
C ALA A 145 16.82 -27.39 -16.92
N GLY A 146 18.00 -27.46 -16.29
CA GLY A 146 19.27 -27.40 -16.99
C GLY A 146 19.42 -26.19 -17.93
N GLU A 147 19.60 -26.48 -19.23
CA GLU A 147 19.72 -25.49 -20.30
C GLU A 147 18.43 -25.27 -21.10
N ASP A 148 17.30 -25.80 -20.64
CA ASP A 148 16.01 -25.56 -21.28
C ASP A 148 15.54 -24.10 -21.12
N ASN A 149 14.48 -23.77 -21.86
CA ASN A 149 13.81 -22.48 -21.75
C ASN A 149 13.14 -22.30 -20.37
N TRP A 150 13.08 -21.04 -19.92
CA TRP A 150 12.30 -20.67 -18.75
C TRP A 150 10.81 -20.96 -18.96
N ILE A 151 10.22 -21.67 -18.01
CA ILE A 151 8.77 -21.91 -17.91
C ILE A 151 8.24 -21.00 -16.81
N THR A 152 7.26 -20.17 -17.14
CA THR A 152 6.58 -19.29 -16.18
C THR A 152 5.24 -19.90 -15.81
N LEU A 153 4.99 -20.06 -14.51
CA LEU A 153 3.73 -20.56 -13.99
C LEU A 153 2.67 -19.46 -13.93
N PRO A 154 1.37 -19.83 -13.91
CA PRO A 154 0.30 -18.89 -13.59
C PRO A 154 0.52 -18.22 -12.22
N GLU A 155 0.00 -17.01 -12.07
CA GLU A 155 0.04 -16.30 -10.79
C GLU A 155 -0.70 -17.10 -9.69
N THR A 156 -0.12 -17.11 -8.49
CA THR A 156 -0.68 -17.78 -7.30
C THR A 156 -0.66 -16.85 -6.09
N SER A 157 -1.63 -16.97 -5.20
CA SER A 157 -1.61 -16.30 -3.89
C SER A 157 -0.91 -17.13 -2.82
N SER A 158 -0.62 -18.40 -3.10
CA SER A 158 0.05 -19.31 -2.18
C SER A 158 1.57 -19.08 -2.21
N PRO A 159 2.24 -18.97 -1.04
CA PRO A 159 3.70 -18.92 -0.93
C PRO A 159 4.37 -20.30 -1.10
N GLU A 160 3.59 -21.30 -1.53
CA GLU A 160 4.03 -22.67 -1.78
C GLU A 160 3.49 -23.16 -3.12
N ILE A 161 4.35 -23.84 -3.88
CA ILE A 161 4.07 -24.36 -5.21
C ILE A 161 4.63 -25.79 -5.32
N SER A 162 3.80 -26.70 -5.82
CA SER A 162 4.19 -28.07 -6.14
C SER A 162 4.21 -28.27 -7.65
N LEU A 163 5.37 -28.64 -8.17
CA LEU A 163 5.61 -29.00 -9.57
C LEU A 163 5.65 -30.54 -9.69
N PRO A 164 4.60 -31.17 -10.27
CA PRO A 164 4.65 -32.58 -10.60
C PRO A 164 5.55 -32.83 -11.81
N ASP A 165 5.99 -34.09 -11.95
CA ASP A 165 6.67 -34.61 -13.14
C ASP A 165 7.93 -33.84 -13.53
N ALA A 166 8.68 -33.38 -12.52
CA ALA A 166 9.96 -32.74 -12.74
C ALA A 166 10.94 -33.74 -13.38
N PRO A 167 11.78 -33.32 -14.34
CA PRO A 167 12.82 -34.19 -14.88
C PRO A 167 13.70 -34.72 -13.75
N PRO A 168 14.06 -36.01 -13.74
CA PRO A 168 15.02 -36.53 -12.77
C PRO A 168 16.37 -35.81 -12.95
N GLY A 169 16.98 -35.44 -11.83
CA GLY A 169 18.30 -34.80 -11.76
C GLY A 169 19.46 -35.74 -12.04
#